data_AF-A0A7V9K5R7-F1
#
_entry.id   AF-A0A7V9K5R7-F1
#
_cell.length_a   1.000
_cell.length_b   1.000
_cell.length_c   1.000
_cell.angle_alpha   90.00
_cell.angle_beta   90.00
_cell.angle_gamma   90.00
#
_symmetry.space_group_name_H-M   'P 1'
#
loop_
_entity.id
_entity.type
_entity.pdbx_description
1 polymer ?
#
loop_
_entity_poly.entity_id
_entity_poly.type
_entity_poly.pdbx_seq_one_letter_code
_entity_poly.pdbx_strand_id
1 'polypeptide(L)'
;AAGYDVAGDLNDLLPDLDTLRSAPAVDVDSALLSAAGVRATAGLLTELGPLQRRLKSRHGNQPPRAAVDAGPDAETTKVRPARRGGRLPGRSMAEAGPAGPVFVHIGAPKTGTTYLQDLMWQRRHALADAGVRFARRRYADHYQASLDLRELKSRPAESAGMWERVAAGTRDWAGPSVISHELFAAANSKHVARALDSLGPERVHVIYTARDLWGLLAAEWQESTKHGRSLSFEQYLHDVLDLGHDGVVGRWFWSVHDPVGVLARWGRDLPAERVHVITVPPAGADPGLLWARFAAVIGVDPGVAAQPGGDDGVRPNASLGSAEVTFLRLVNAQLGGRDGALTPTEHAAHVKSLLAQQVLAGRSGSTRYAPPPDRFPLVHGLAEKQAAGLRSAGYDVVGDVADLVPTPPSEGSRRQTPPDQTSPDELVEVGLDAVAGLVRRAVQMRTVHGLGGAPRARQQRPSGPRARLRAVAKSVLRTVNKGAGSQQ
;
A
#
# COMPACT_ATOMS: atom_id res chain seq x y z
N ALA A 1 8.12 -23.74 -19.06
CA ALA A 1 7.14 -23.04 -19.93
C ALA A 1 7.65 -21.73 -20.56
N ALA A 2 8.83 -21.18 -20.18
CA ALA A 2 9.34 -19.91 -20.76
C ALA A 2 10.54 -20.07 -21.71
N GLY A 3 10.82 -21.27 -22.23
CA GLY A 3 11.86 -21.47 -23.26
C GLY A 3 13.32 -21.24 -22.85
N TYR A 4 13.61 -20.98 -21.57
CA TYR A 4 14.96 -21.00 -21.02
C TYR A 4 15.29 -22.40 -20.52
N ASP A 5 16.47 -22.93 -20.89
CA ASP A 5 17.05 -24.11 -20.25
C ASP A 5 17.44 -23.77 -18.81
N VAL A 6 16.45 -23.83 -17.95
CA VAL A 6 16.60 -23.66 -16.50
C VAL A 6 17.35 -24.87 -15.90
N ALA A 7 17.45 -26.01 -16.61
CA ALA A 7 18.11 -27.21 -16.07
C ALA A 7 19.63 -27.00 -15.95
N GLY A 8 20.26 -26.30 -16.90
CA GLY A 8 21.70 -26.00 -16.83
C GLY A 8 22.10 -25.16 -15.60
N ASP A 9 21.36 -24.07 -15.33
CA ASP A 9 21.67 -23.16 -14.21
C ASP A 9 21.18 -23.68 -12.84
N LEU A 10 20.15 -24.54 -12.80
CA LEU A 10 19.72 -25.21 -11.56
C LEU A 10 20.62 -26.40 -11.21
N ASN A 11 21.17 -27.13 -12.17
CA ASN A 11 22.16 -28.19 -11.91
C ASN A 11 23.43 -27.65 -11.24
N ASP A 12 23.83 -26.42 -11.55
CA ASP A 12 24.96 -25.75 -10.89
C ASP A 12 24.65 -25.26 -9.45
N LEU A 13 23.36 -25.14 -9.10
CA LEU A 13 22.86 -24.71 -7.80
C LEU A 13 22.42 -25.88 -6.89
N LEU A 14 21.98 -26.99 -7.49
CA LEU A 14 21.57 -28.24 -6.85
C LEU A 14 22.10 -29.41 -7.71
N PRO A 15 23.30 -29.94 -7.43
CA PRO A 15 24.03 -30.84 -8.34
C PRO A 15 23.48 -32.28 -8.41
N ASP A 16 22.18 -32.49 -8.21
CA ASP A 16 21.58 -33.83 -8.08
C ASP A 16 20.05 -33.80 -8.33
N LEU A 17 19.59 -33.08 -9.35
CA LEU A 17 18.15 -33.00 -9.67
C LEU A 17 17.53 -34.36 -10.04
N ASP A 18 18.28 -35.22 -10.73
CA ASP A 18 17.82 -36.57 -11.06
C ASP A 18 17.79 -37.49 -9.83
N THR A 19 18.71 -37.28 -8.88
CA THR A 19 18.75 -37.96 -7.58
C THR A 19 17.63 -37.49 -6.65
N LEU A 20 17.22 -36.21 -6.72
CA LEU A 20 16.06 -35.66 -6.02
C LEU A 20 14.72 -36.13 -6.62
N ARG A 21 14.66 -36.35 -7.94
CA ARG A 21 13.49 -36.91 -8.62
C ARG A 21 13.31 -38.41 -8.41
N SER A 22 14.40 -39.13 -8.16
CA SER A 22 14.43 -40.58 -7.90
C SER A 22 14.51 -40.94 -6.42
N ALA A 23 14.69 -39.95 -5.53
CA ALA A 23 14.58 -40.15 -4.10
C ALA A 23 13.14 -40.61 -3.76
N PRO A 24 12.96 -41.61 -2.89
CA PRO A 24 11.63 -41.95 -2.39
C PRO A 24 10.99 -40.69 -1.82
N ALA A 25 9.68 -40.52 -1.98
CA ALA A 25 8.94 -39.46 -1.32
C ALA A 25 9.18 -39.59 0.20
N VAL A 26 10.14 -38.81 0.71
CA VAL A 26 10.38 -38.71 2.14
C VAL A 26 9.17 -37.96 2.67
N ASP A 27 8.47 -38.56 3.62
CA ASP A 27 7.41 -37.90 4.37
C ASP A 27 8.10 -36.83 5.24
N VAL A 28 8.37 -35.67 4.65
CA VAL A 28 9.02 -34.56 5.33
C VAL A 28 7.92 -33.75 5.98
N ASP A 29 7.97 -33.64 7.31
CA ASP A 29 7.05 -32.81 8.09
C ASP A 29 6.89 -31.41 7.46
N SER A 30 5.68 -31.11 7.00
CA SER A 30 5.32 -29.85 6.37
C SER A 30 5.55 -28.64 7.28
N ALA A 31 5.56 -28.81 8.60
CA ALA A 31 5.97 -27.78 9.55
C ALA A 31 7.45 -27.43 9.41
N LEU A 32 8.32 -28.42 9.17
CA LEU A 32 9.74 -28.19 8.92
C LEU A 32 9.97 -27.53 7.56
N LEU A 33 9.24 -27.94 6.52
CA LEU A 33 9.34 -27.38 5.18
C LEU A 33 8.84 -25.93 5.13
N SER A 34 7.69 -25.63 5.74
CA SER A 34 7.17 -24.26 5.82
C SER A 34 8.13 -23.34 6.58
N ALA A 35 8.68 -23.80 7.72
CA ALA A 35 9.70 -23.07 8.46
C ALA A 35 10.98 -22.85 7.64
N ALA A 36 11.39 -23.81 6.81
CA ALA A 36 12.51 -23.66 5.89
C ALA A 36 12.22 -22.62 4.79
N GLY A 37 11.01 -22.63 4.22
CA GLY A 37 10.55 -21.65 3.24
C GLY A 37 10.55 -20.22 3.79
N VAL A 38 10.06 -20.01 5.02
CA VAL A 38 10.10 -18.73 5.72
C VAL A 38 11.55 -18.24 5.88
N ARG A 39 12.44 -19.10 6.38
CA ARG A 39 13.88 -18.76 6.56
C ARG A 39 14.58 -18.44 5.25
N ALA A 40 14.29 -19.19 4.19
CA ALA A 40 14.86 -18.99 2.86
C ALA A 40 14.41 -17.66 2.26
N THR A 41 13.10 -17.37 2.30
CA THR A 41 12.52 -16.10 1.84
C THR A 41 13.10 -14.90 2.60
N ALA A 42 13.13 -14.95 3.94
CA ALA A 42 13.75 -13.91 4.75
C ALA A 42 15.23 -13.69 4.41
N GLY A 43 15.99 -14.78 4.22
CA GLY A 43 17.40 -14.71 3.80
C GLY A 43 17.59 -14.07 2.43
N LEU A 44 16.75 -14.41 1.44
CA LEU A 44 16.79 -13.80 0.11
C LEU A 44 16.50 -12.30 0.17
N LEU A 45 15.50 -11.88 0.94
CA LEU A 45 15.12 -10.47 1.08
C LEU A 45 16.25 -9.61 1.65
N THR A 46 16.98 -10.10 2.66
CA THR A 46 18.15 -9.40 3.23
C THR A 46 19.30 -9.24 2.23
N GLU A 47 19.45 -10.16 1.27
CA GLU A 47 20.52 -10.12 0.26
C GLU A 47 20.17 -9.24 -0.96
N LEU A 48 18.88 -8.95 -1.21
CA LEU A 48 18.45 -8.14 -2.35
C LEU A 48 18.96 -6.70 -2.31
N GLY A 49 18.92 -6.04 -1.14
CA GLY A 49 19.41 -4.67 -0.97
C GLY A 49 20.91 -4.53 -1.30
N PRO A 50 21.79 -5.34 -0.68
CA PRO A 50 23.21 -5.41 -1.03
C PRO A 50 23.45 -5.72 -2.51
N LEU A 51 22.69 -6.64 -3.12
CA LEU A 51 22.81 -6.94 -4.54
C LEU A 51 22.47 -5.72 -5.41
N GLN A 52 21.36 -5.04 -5.12
CA GLN A 52 20.93 -3.84 -5.85
C GLN A 52 21.94 -2.70 -5.73
N ARG A 53 22.52 -2.49 -4.53
CA ARG A 53 23.60 -1.52 -4.32
C ARG A 53 24.85 -1.84 -5.14
N ARG A 54 25.30 -3.09 -5.15
CA ARG A 54 26.45 -3.54 -5.95
C ARG A 54 26.23 -3.37 -7.46
N LEU A 55 25.00 -3.61 -7.93
CA LEU A 55 24.65 -3.42 -9.34
C LEU A 55 24.65 -1.94 -9.73
N LYS A 56 24.10 -1.06 -8.87
CA LYS A 56 24.13 0.39 -9.03
C LYS A 56 25.55 0.97 -8.99
N SER A 57 26.40 0.50 -8.08
CA SER A 57 27.78 0.99 -7.96
C SER A 57 28.68 0.55 -9.13
N ARG A 58 28.37 -0.58 -9.78
CA ARG A 58 29.12 -1.07 -10.96
C ARG A 58 28.75 -0.36 -12.26
N HIS A 59 27.54 0.19 -12.38
CA HIS A 59 27.04 0.83 -13.61
C HIS A 59 27.02 2.37 -13.55
N GLY A 60 27.74 2.97 -12.59
CA GLY A 60 27.95 4.42 -12.43
C GLY A 60 26.96 5.31 -13.18
N ASN A 61 25.80 5.58 -12.59
CA ASN A 61 24.81 6.60 -12.99
C ASN A 61 24.65 6.89 -14.50
N GLN A 62 24.71 5.89 -15.38
CA GLN A 62 24.35 6.07 -16.79
C GLN A 62 22.84 5.86 -16.97
N PRO A 63 22.10 6.82 -17.54
CA PRO A 63 20.70 6.61 -17.88
C PRO A 63 20.58 5.52 -18.96
N PRO A 64 19.44 4.82 -19.05
CA PRO A 64 19.25 3.79 -20.07
C PRO A 64 19.40 4.42 -21.47
N ARG A 65 20.25 3.82 -22.30
CA ARG A 65 20.36 4.14 -23.72
C ARG A 65 19.00 3.87 -24.37
N ALA A 66 18.31 4.92 -24.80
CA ALA A 66 17.20 4.81 -25.71
C ALA A 66 17.68 4.13 -27.00
N ALA A 67 16.94 3.13 -27.45
CA ALA A 67 17.10 2.57 -28.79
C ALA A 67 16.83 3.69 -29.79
N VAL A 68 17.88 4.06 -30.52
CA VAL A 68 17.82 4.97 -31.66
C VAL A 68 17.33 4.13 -32.83
N ASP A 69 16.12 4.38 -33.30
CA ASP A 69 15.70 4.00 -34.64
C ASP A 69 15.75 5.27 -35.50
N ALA A 70 16.52 5.19 -36.58
CA ALA A 70 16.78 6.29 -37.49
C ALA A 70 15.90 6.15 -38.73
N GLY A 71 15.26 7.24 -39.13
CA GLY A 71 14.68 7.43 -40.46
C GLY A 71 14.59 8.94 -40.75
N PRO A 72 14.97 9.41 -41.96
CA PRO A 72 15.47 10.76 -42.16
C PRO A 72 14.39 11.74 -42.66
N ASP A 73 14.50 13.01 -42.31
CA ASP A 73 14.72 14.10 -43.29
C ASP A 73 14.51 15.51 -42.70
N ALA A 74 15.33 16.41 -43.25
CA ALA A 74 15.12 17.83 -43.48
C ALA A 74 15.23 18.86 -42.33
N GLU A 75 16.35 19.58 -42.42
CA GLU A 75 16.47 21.05 -42.40
C GLU A 75 16.49 21.80 -41.06
N THR A 76 17.75 21.97 -40.64
CA THR A 76 18.27 23.10 -39.87
C THR A 76 17.90 24.45 -40.48
N THR A 77 17.23 25.31 -39.71
CA THR A 77 17.43 26.77 -39.81
C THR A 77 17.77 27.35 -38.44
N LYS A 78 19.03 27.80 -38.31
CA LYS A 78 19.55 28.54 -37.16
C LYS A 78 19.02 29.98 -37.21
N VAL A 79 18.39 30.45 -36.14
CA VAL A 79 18.22 31.89 -35.87
C VAL A 79 18.78 32.19 -34.48
N ARG A 80 19.80 33.07 -34.43
CA ARG A 80 20.42 33.63 -33.21
C ARG A 80 19.50 34.68 -32.55
N PRO A 81 19.67 34.97 -31.25
CA PRO A 81 18.68 35.73 -30.49
C PRO A 81 18.86 37.25 -30.68
N ALA A 82 17.76 37.94 -30.96
CA ALA A 82 17.70 39.40 -30.85
C ALA A 82 17.21 39.80 -29.47
N ARG A 83 18.09 40.43 -28.69
CA ARG A 83 17.73 41.25 -27.53
C ARG A 83 16.83 42.40 -28.01
N ARG A 84 15.59 42.48 -27.53
CA ARG A 84 14.85 43.74 -27.44
C ARG A 84 13.99 43.73 -26.18
N GLY A 85 14.27 44.72 -25.32
CA GLY A 85 13.42 45.06 -24.19
C GLY A 85 12.07 45.55 -24.67
N GLY A 86 11.01 44.93 -24.16
CA GLY A 86 9.65 45.40 -24.24
C GLY A 86 9.04 45.22 -22.85
N ARG A 87 8.86 46.33 -22.14
CA ARG A 87 8.04 46.40 -20.92
C ARG A 87 6.63 45.93 -21.30
N LEU A 88 6.23 44.75 -20.85
CA LEU A 88 4.82 44.38 -20.84
C LEU A 88 4.11 45.30 -19.83
N PRO A 89 3.00 45.95 -20.19
CA PRO A 89 2.25 46.78 -19.26
C PRO A 89 1.75 45.89 -18.12
N GLY A 90 1.91 46.39 -16.89
CA GLY A 90 1.54 45.67 -15.69
C GLY A 90 0.11 45.16 -15.78
N ARG A 91 -0.04 43.83 -15.68
CA ARG A 91 -1.29 43.27 -15.18
C ARG A 91 -1.50 43.88 -13.81
N SER A 92 -2.42 44.83 -13.73
CA SER A 92 -3.11 45.19 -12.50
C SER A 92 -3.36 43.89 -11.74
N MET A 93 -2.90 43.83 -10.49
CA MET A 93 -3.41 42.82 -9.58
C MET A 93 -4.90 43.13 -9.42
N ALA A 94 -5.72 42.50 -10.27
CA ALA A 94 -7.12 42.36 -9.98
C ALA A 94 -7.19 41.82 -8.55
N GLU A 95 -7.85 42.55 -7.66
CA GLU A 95 -8.14 42.09 -6.32
C GLU A 95 -8.63 40.65 -6.43
N ALA A 96 -7.87 39.71 -5.87
CA ALA A 96 -8.24 38.32 -5.90
C ALA A 96 -9.63 38.23 -5.29
N GLY A 97 -10.62 37.77 -6.07
CA GLY A 97 -11.96 37.50 -5.55
C GLY A 97 -11.89 36.59 -4.33
N PRO A 98 -12.94 36.56 -3.49
CA PRO A 98 -12.92 35.78 -2.26
C PRO A 98 -12.57 34.32 -2.55
N ALA A 99 -11.64 33.78 -1.79
CA ALA A 99 -11.17 32.41 -1.97
C ALA A 99 -12.32 31.42 -1.74
N GLY A 100 -12.44 30.42 -2.62
CA GLY A 100 -13.55 29.47 -2.60
C GLY A 100 -13.49 28.45 -1.44
N PRO A 101 -14.49 27.54 -1.37
CA PRO A 101 -14.56 26.52 -0.32
C PRO A 101 -13.39 25.54 -0.39
N VAL A 102 -12.99 25.00 0.77
CA VAL A 102 -11.90 24.04 0.91
C VAL A 102 -12.43 22.73 1.49
N PHE A 103 -12.43 21.69 0.67
CA PHE A 103 -12.77 20.34 1.06
C PHE A 103 -11.54 19.62 1.59
N VAL A 104 -11.55 19.28 2.87
CA VAL A 104 -10.50 18.50 3.54
C VAL A 104 -10.98 17.07 3.69
N HIS A 105 -10.54 16.20 2.79
CA HIS A 105 -10.78 14.77 2.87
C HIS A 105 -9.79 14.12 3.85
N ILE A 106 -10.30 13.75 5.02
CA ILE A 106 -9.47 13.37 6.16
C ILE A 106 -9.25 11.87 6.33
N GLY A 107 -9.89 11.03 5.53
CA GLY A 107 -9.79 9.56 5.63
C GLY A 107 -11.13 8.88 5.48
N ALA A 108 -11.30 7.66 5.96
CA ALA A 108 -10.33 6.89 6.76
C ALA A 108 -9.27 6.10 5.95
N PRO A 109 -8.23 5.53 6.55
CA PRO A 109 -7.45 4.52 5.87
C PRO A 109 -8.33 3.35 5.40
N LYS A 110 -7.96 2.66 4.31
CA LYS A 110 -8.69 1.49 3.77
C LYS A 110 -10.14 1.73 3.31
N THR A 111 -10.55 2.99 3.12
CA THR A 111 -11.85 3.39 2.58
C THR A 111 -11.77 3.96 1.16
N GLY A 112 -10.80 3.50 0.37
CA GLY A 112 -10.63 3.92 -1.04
C GLY A 112 -9.90 5.25 -1.24
N THR A 113 -9.25 5.78 -0.20
CA THR A 113 -8.54 7.07 -0.27
C THR A 113 -7.42 7.09 -1.30
N THR A 114 -6.67 6.00 -1.47
CA THR A 114 -5.63 5.87 -2.50
C THR A 114 -6.23 6.03 -3.90
N TYR A 115 -7.34 5.34 -4.19
CA TYR A 115 -8.05 5.45 -5.46
C TYR A 115 -8.49 6.89 -5.74
N LEU A 116 -9.16 7.53 -4.78
CA LEU A 116 -9.62 8.92 -4.91
C LEU A 116 -8.45 9.89 -5.12
N GLN A 117 -7.38 9.75 -4.34
CA GLN A 117 -6.20 10.62 -4.43
C GLN A 117 -5.45 10.45 -5.74
N ASP A 118 -5.30 9.21 -6.23
CA ASP A 118 -4.66 8.92 -7.52
C ASP A 118 -5.48 9.45 -8.68
N LEU A 119 -6.80 9.23 -8.66
CA LEU A 119 -7.71 9.75 -9.68
C LEU A 119 -7.65 11.27 -9.76
N MET A 120 -7.82 11.96 -8.62
CA MET A 120 -7.74 13.42 -8.56
C MET A 120 -6.37 13.95 -9.00
N TRP A 121 -5.29 13.25 -8.68
CA TRP A 121 -3.95 13.64 -9.12
C TRP A 121 -3.76 13.53 -10.62
N GLN A 122 -4.16 12.40 -11.19
CA GLN A 122 -4.03 12.14 -12.62
C GLN A 122 -4.92 13.09 -13.42
N ARG A 123 -6.10 13.44 -12.88
CA ARG A 123 -7.12 14.29 -13.52
C ARG A 123 -7.11 15.76 -13.05
N ARG A 124 -6.10 16.19 -12.29
CA ARG A 124 -6.03 17.53 -11.68
C ARG A 124 -6.20 18.69 -12.66
N HIS A 125 -5.77 18.55 -13.92
CA HIS A 125 -5.94 19.57 -14.95
C HIS A 125 -7.39 19.63 -15.44
N ALA A 126 -8.00 18.49 -15.76
CA ALA A 126 -9.41 18.42 -16.13
C ALA A 126 -10.33 18.89 -15.01
N LEU A 127 -10.03 18.54 -13.75
CA LEU A 127 -10.74 19.07 -12.59
C LEU A 127 -10.61 20.58 -12.47
N ALA A 128 -9.41 21.13 -12.69
CA ALA A 128 -9.18 22.57 -12.64
C ALA A 128 -9.93 23.31 -13.75
N ASP A 129 -9.98 22.75 -14.96
CA ASP A 129 -10.76 23.28 -16.09
C ASP A 129 -12.27 23.24 -15.77
N ALA A 130 -12.72 22.26 -14.99
CA ALA A 130 -14.08 22.17 -14.45
C ALA A 130 -14.30 23.00 -13.17
N GLY A 131 -13.33 23.82 -12.76
CA GLY A 131 -13.45 24.75 -11.62
C GLY A 131 -13.04 24.19 -10.25
N VAL A 132 -12.61 22.93 -10.16
CA VAL A 132 -12.18 22.29 -8.90
C VAL A 132 -10.68 22.05 -8.86
N ARG A 133 -10.02 22.58 -7.84
CA ARG A 133 -8.57 22.45 -7.69
C ARG A 133 -8.17 21.35 -6.72
N PHE A 134 -7.35 20.41 -7.16
CA PHE A 134 -6.64 19.52 -6.25
C PHE A 134 -5.37 20.19 -5.72
N ALA A 135 -5.38 20.63 -4.45
CA ALA A 135 -4.47 21.62 -3.88
C ALA A 135 -3.07 21.07 -3.49
N ARG A 136 -2.42 20.37 -4.41
CA ARG A 136 -1.03 19.88 -4.24
C ARG A 136 -0.17 20.12 -5.48
N ARG A 137 1.12 20.38 -5.26
CA ARG A 137 2.11 20.60 -6.33
C ARG A 137 2.88 19.34 -6.67
N ARG A 138 3.19 18.54 -5.66
CA ARG A 138 3.84 17.24 -5.79
C ARG A 138 2.94 16.16 -5.20
N TYR A 139 3.14 14.93 -5.67
CA TYR A 139 2.38 13.77 -5.23
C TYR A 139 2.42 13.60 -3.70
N ALA A 140 3.58 13.84 -3.07
CA ALA A 140 3.80 13.62 -1.64
C ALA A 140 3.34 14.78 -0.72
N ASP A 141 2.88 15.92 -1.27
CA ASP A 141 2.65 17.12 -0.45
C ASP A 141 1.58 16.91 0.62
N HIS A 142 0.45 16.28 0.29
CA HIS A 142 -0.62 16.02 1.27
C HIS A 142 -0.20 15.03 2.36
N TYR A 143 0.62 14.02 2.02
CA TYR A 143 1.21 13.12 3.02
C TYR A 143 2.09 13.91 3.99
N GLN A 144 3.03 14.69 3.46
CA GLN A 144 3.95 15.52 4.26
C GLN A 144 3.20 16.57 5.09
N ALA A 145 2.15 17.19 4.53
CA ALA A 145 1.27 18.12 5.24
C ALA A 145 0.57 17.42 6.41
N SER A 146 0.13 16.17 6.26
CA SER A 146 -0.47 15.40 7.36
C SER A 146 0.52 15.11 8.49
N LEU A 147 1.79 14.85 8.18
CA LEU A 147 2.82 14.64 9.20
C LEU A 147 3.17 15.94 9.94
N ASP A 148 3.19 17.06 9.22
CA ASP A 148 3.49 18.40 9.77
C ASP A 148 2.34 18.95 10.62
N LEU A 149 1.09 18.82 10.15
CA LEU A 149 -0.09 19.24 10.89
C LEU A 149 -0.21 18.49 12.22
N ARG A 150 0.12 17.18 12.20
CA ARG A 150 0.08 16.31 13.38
C ARG A 150 1.33 16.37 14.24
N GLU A 151 2.29 17.22 13.87
CA GLU A 151 3.52 17.46 14.61
C GLU A 151 4.32 16.19 14.93
N LEU A 152 4.30 15.20 14.02
CA LEU A 152 4.98 13.93 14.27
C LEU A 152 6.49 14.16 14.42
N LYS A 153 7.06 13.68 15.54
CA LYS A 153 8.49 13.82 15.84
C LYS A 153 9.38 13.07 14.83
N SER A 154 8.88 11.95 14.30
CA SER A 154 9.58 11.11 13.32
C SER A 154 9.38 11.56 11.88
N ARG A 155 8.82 12.75 11.63
CA ARG A 155 8.57 13.23 10.27
C ARG A 155 9.87 13.59 9.55
N PRO A 156 9.98 13.33 8.23
CA PRO A 156 11.10 13.81 7.43
C PRO A 156 11.22 15.34 7.49
N ALA A 157 12.44 15.87 7.43
CA ALA A 157 12.72 17.30 7.56
C ALA A 157 12.00 18.15 6.51
N GLU A 158 11.84 17.63 5.29
CA GLU A 158 11.11 18.27 4.19
C GLU A 158 9.60 18.46 4.46
N SER A 159 9.06 17.74 5.46
CA SER A 159 7.67 17.92 5.89
C SER A 159 7.46 19.23 6.64
N ALA A 160 8.51 19.82 7.22
CA ALA A 160 8.40 21.03 8.02
C ALA A 160 7.72 22.19 7.25
N GLY A 161 6.64 22.73 7.82
CA GLY A 161 5.86 23.81 7.24
C GLY A 161 5.06 23.42 5.99
N MET A 162 4.95 22.12 5.68
CA MET A 162 4.21 21.66 4.51
C MET A 162 2.72 21.95 4.64
N TRP A 163 2.15 21.88 5.85
CA TRP A 163 0.75 22.23 6.06
C TRP A 163 0.44 23.67 5.61
N GLU A 164 1.22 24.65 6.07
CA GLU A 164 0.99 26.05 5.71
C GLU A 164 1.16 26.30 4.21
N ARG A 165 2.10 25.61 3.55
CA ARG A 165 2.28 25.72 2.09
C ARG A 165 1.07 25.20 1.32
N VAL A 166 0.53 24.05 1.74
CA VAL A 166 -0.69 23.48 1.14
C VAL A 166 -1.89 24.39 1.40
N ALA A 167 -2.08 24.84 2.64
CA ALA A 167 -3.17 25.73 3.04
C ALA A 167 -3.13 27.08 2.28
N ALA A 168 -1.95 27.71 2.19
CA ALA A 168 -1.77 28.95 1.42
C ALA A 168 -2.09 28.75 -0.07
N GLY A 169 -1.73 27.59 -0.62
CA GLY A 169 -2.05 27.20 -1.99
C GLY A 169 -3.54 26.99 -2.27
N THR A 170 -4.44 27.14 -1.28
CA THR A 170 -5.89 27.16 -1.49
C THR A 170 -6.48 28.57 -1.67
N ARG A 171 -5.74 29.62 -1.29
CA ARG A 171 -6.25 31.00 -1.18
C ARG A 171 -6.35 31.75 -2.52
N ASP A 172 -5.57 31.33 -3.50
CA ASP A 172 -5.48 31.91 -4.85
C ASP A 172 -6.46 31.30 -5.87
N TRP A 173 -7.51 30.61 -5.40
CA TRP A 173 -8.56 30.04 -6.26
C TRP A 173 -9.93 30.39 -5.73
N ALA A 174 -10.75 30.92 -6.62
CA ALA A 174 -12.12 31.33 -6.30
C ALA A 174 -13.10 30.13 -6.24
N GLY A 175 -12.77 29.00 -6.88
CA GLY A 175 -13.60 27.79 -6.86
C GLY A 175 -13.31 26.84 -5.69
N PRO A 176 -13.92 25.64 -5.68
CA PRO A 176 -13.58 24.58 -4.73
C PRO A 176 -12.12 24.14 -4.80
N SER A 177 -11.49 23.92 -3.65
CA SER A 177 -10.18 23.28 -3.53
C SER A 177 -10.26 22.03 -2.66
N VAL A 178 -9.49 20.99 -3.00
CA VAL A 178 -9.48 19.71 -2.27
C VAL A 178 -8.08 19.42 -1.71
N ILE A 179 -8.01 19.22 -0.39
CA ILE A 179 -6.86 18.66 0.33
C ILE A 179 -7.26 17.26 0.78
N SER A 180 -6.44 16.23 0.52
CA SER A 180 -6.84 14.84 0.77
C SER A 180 -5.69 14.00 1.28
N HIS A 181 -5.80 13.48 2.50
CA HIS A 181 -4.95 12.43 3.04
C HIS A 181 -5.60 11.75 4.26
N GLU A 182 -5.60 10.42 4.31
CA GLU A 182 -6.30 9.65 5.34
C GLU A 182 -5.71 9.77 6.76
N LEU A 183 -4.46 10.21 6.85
CA LEU A 183 -3.79 10.41 8.14
C LEU A 183 -4.29 11.66 8.88
N PHE A 184 -5.06 12.54 8.22
CA PHE A 184 -5.66 13.69 8.89
C PHE A 184 -6.73 13.27 9.91
N ALA A 185 -7.39 12.11 9.75
CA ALA A 185 -8.36 11.59 10.72
C ALA A 185 -7.77 11.49 12.15
N ALA A 186 -6.47 11.16 12.26
CA ALA A 186 -5.75 11.06 13.53
C ALA A 186 -5.34 12.41 14.15
N ALA A 187 -5.79 13.54 13.59
CA ALA A 187 -5.59 14.85 14.19
C ALA A 187 -6.34 14.95 15.53
N ASN A 188 -5.67 15.48 16.55
CA ASN A 188 -6.30 15.85 17.82
C ASN A 188 -6.90 17.25 17.71
N SER A 189 -7.65 17.70 18.72
CA SER A 189 -8.35 18.99 18.69
C SER A 189 -7.43 20.20 18.46
N LYS A 190 -6.18 20.18 18.93
CA LYS A 190 -5.22 21.27 18.68
C LYS A 190 -4.79 21.31 17.22
N HIS A 191 -4.54 20.14 16.63
CA HIS A 191 -4.22 20.03 15.21
C HIS A 191 -5.41 20.48 14.33
N VAL A 192 -6.64 20.10 14.70
CA VAL A 192 -7.85 20.53 13.98
C VAL A 192 -8.02 22.03 14.04
N ALA A 193 -7.93 22.64 15.23
CA ALA A 193 -8.04 24.09 15.39
C ALA A 193 -7.02 24.83 14.50
N ARG A 194 -5.75 24.40 14.53
CA ARG A 194 -4.71 24.93 13.63
C ARG A 194 -5.10 24.78 12.15
N ALA A 195 -5.65 23.64 11.76
CA ALA A 195 -6.05 23.42 10.37
C ALA A 195 -7.16 24.37 9.92
N LEU A 196 -8.19 24.54 10.76
CA LEU A 196 -9.30 25.45 10.51
C LEU A 196 -8.82 26.91 10.46
N ASP A 197 -7.97 27.33 11.39
CA ASP A 197 -7.38 28.68 11.42
C ASP A 197 -6.55 28.99 10.16
N SER A 198 -5.72 28.04 9.70
CA SER A 198 -4.91 28.20 8.48
C SER A 198 -5.78 28.36 7.22
N LEU A 199 -6.97 27.76 7.19
CA LEU A 199 -7.85 27.69 6.02
C LEU A 199 -8.96 28.76 6.02
N GLY A 200 -9.37 29.26 7.19
CA GLY A 200 -10.59 30.02 7.38
C GLY A 200 -11.78 29.08 7.61
N PRO A 201 -12.28 28.90 8.85
CA PRO A 201 -13.30 27.91 9.18
C PRO A 201 -14.60 28.08 8.37
N GLU A 202 -14.92 29.31 7.97
CA GLU A 202 -16.08 29.65 7.16
C GLU A 202 -16.05 29.05 5.74
N ARG A 203 -14.89 28.58 5.29
CA ARG A 203 -14.66 27.99 3.96
C ARG A 203 -14.53 26.47 4.02
N VAL A 204 -14.33 25.88 5.21
CA VAL A 204 -13.93 24.48 5.34
C VAL A 204 -15.14 23.55 5.27
N HIS A 205 -15.00 22.53 4.44
CA HIS A 205 -15.84 21.34 4.40
C HIS A 205 -14.97 20.13 4.76
N VAL A 206 -15.43 19.28 5.68
CA VAL A 206 -14.72 18.06 6.07
C VAL A 206 -15.36 16.87 5.37
N ILE A 207 -14.56 16.03 4.73
CA ILE A 207 -15.03 14.79 4.11
C ILE A 207 -14.41 13.60 4.83
N TYR A 208 -15.24 12.68 5.30
CA TYR A 208 -14.85 11.37 5.83
C TYR A 208 -15.49 10.25 5.00
N THR A 209 -14.67 9.37 4.47
CA THR A 209 -15.09 8.12 3.82
C THR A 209 -15.13 7.00 4.86
N ALA A 210 -16.29 6.35 4.97
CA ALA A 210 -16.57 5.32 5.97
C ALA A 210 -16.88 3.97 5.31
N ARG A 211 -16.45 2.87 5.92
CA ARG A 211 -16.64 1.50 5.42
C ARG A 211 -17.14 0.59 6.53
N ASP A 212 -17.76 -0.52 6.14
CA ASP A 212 -18.08 -1.64 7.02
C ASP A 212 -16.89 -2.05 7.93
N LEU A 213 -17.15 -2.12 9.25
CA LEU A 213 -16.11 -2.40 10.25
C LEU A 213 -15.55 -3.83 10.10
N TRP A 214 -16.36 -4.79 9.64
CA TRP A 214 -15.98 -6.19 9.52
C TRP A 214 -14.85 -6.42 8.51
N GLY A 215 -15.02 -5.91 7.30
CA GLY A 215 -13.99 -5.93 6.25
C GLY A 215 -12.81 -5.02 6.57
N LEU A 216 -13.05 -3.92 7.30
CA LEU A 216 -12.01 -2.98 7.72
C LEU A 216 -10.99 -3.62 8.66
N LEU A 217 -11.43 -4.42 9.64
CA LEU A 217 -10.55 -5.16 10.56
C LEU A 217 -9.55 -6.06 9.82
N ALA A 218 -10.04 -6.85 8.86
CA ALA A 218 -9.17 -7.71 8.06
C ALA A 218 -8.22 -6.91 7.16
N ALA A 219 -8.72 -5.84 6.53
CA ALA A 219 -7.94 -5.00 5.63
C ALA A 219 -6.80 -4.25 6.35
N GLU A 220 -7.06 -3.74 7.56
CA GLU A 220 -6.08 -3.05 8.40
C GLU A 220 -5.01 -4.00 8.93
N TRP A 221 -5.41 -5.17 9.45
CA TRP A 221 -4.46 -6.17 9.89
C TRP A 221 -3.51 -6.57 8.76
N GLN A 222 -4.07 -6.89 7.58
CA GLN A 222 -3.28 -7.23 6.40
C GLN A 222 -2.30 -6.13 5.99
N GLU A 223 -2.74 -4.88 5.99
CA GLU A 223 -1.87 -3.76 5.65
C GLU A 223 -0.76 -3.60 6.69
N SER A 224 -1.07 -3.80 7.97
CA SER A 224 -0.08 -3.75 9.03
C SER A 224 0.99 -4.85 8.86
N THR A 225 0.59 -6.04 8.42
CA THR A 225 1.50 -7.14 8.07
C THR A 225 2.34 -6.78 6.85
N LYS A 226 1.77 -6.14 5.82
CA LYS A 226 2.56 -5.60 4.68
C LYS A 226 3.59 -4.54 5.11
N HIS A 227 3.37 -3.87 6.23
CA HIS A 227 4.31 -2.90 6.83
C HIS A 227 5.26 -3.51 7.87
N GLY A 228 5.31 -4.84 7.99
CA GLY A 228 6.33 -5.52 8.79
C GLY A 228 5.86 -5.94 10.18
N ARG A 229 4.59 -5.72 10.56
CA ARG A 229 4.06 -6.27 11.81
C ARG A 229 3.94 -7.80 11.72
N SER A 230 4.07 -8.45 12.88
CA SER A 230 4.06 -9.90 13.03
C SER A 230 2.94 -10.45 13.94
N LEU A 231 2.08 -9.57 14.46
CA LEU A 231 0.93 -9.93 15.31
C LEU A 231 0.01 -10.93 14.59
N SER A 232 -0.39 -12.00 15.29
CA SER A 232 -1.43 -12.91 14.79
C SER A 232 -2.75 -12.16 14.59
N PHE A 233 -3.67 -12.71 13.82
CA PHE A 233 -4.94 -12.04 13.59
C PHE A 233 -5.78 -11.99 14.88
N GLU A 234 -5.77 -13.06 15.66
CA GLU A 234 -6.39 -13.14 16.98
C GLU A 234 -5.81 -12.09 17.95
N GLN A 235 -4.47 -11.96 18.04
CA GLN A 235 -3.83 -10.95 18.89
C GLN A 235 -4.21 -9.53 18.48
N TYR A 236 -4.28 -9.28 17.16
CA TYR A 236 -4.72 -8.00 16.63
C TYR A 236 -6.18 -7.72 16.98
N LEU A 237 -7.08 -8.70 16.82
CA LEU A 237 -8.49 -8.55 17.14
C LEU A 237 -8.69 -8.33 18.64
N HIS A 238 -7.93 -9.01 19.50
CA HIS A 238 -7.95 -8.76 20.94
C HIS A 238 -7.53 -7.32 21.27
N ASP A 239 -6.42 -6.85 20.73
CA ASP A 239 -5.92 -5.48 20.98
C ASP A 239 -6.89 -4.41 20.45
N VAL A 240 -7.53 -4.65 19.29
CA VAL A 240 -8.47 -3.69 18.69
C VAL A 240 -9.87 -3.75 19.31
N LEU A 241 -10.46 -4.93 19.48
CA LEU A 241 -11.86 -5.08 19.90
C LEU A 241 -12.02 -5.18 21.41
N ASP A 242 -11.11 -5.88 22.09
CA ASP A 242 -11.25 -6.15 23.53
C ASP A 242 -10.55 -5.07 24.37
N LEU A 243 -9.34 -4.64 23.98
CA LEU A 243 -8.61 -3.55 24.66
C LEU A 243 -9.00 -2.15 24.15
N GLY A 244 -9.53 -2.04 22.93
CA GLY A 244 -10.00 -0.77 22.38
C GLY A 244 -8.91 0.31 22.36
N HIS A 245 -9.16 1.44 23.03
CA HIS A 245 -8.19 2.54 23.11
C HIS A 245 -7.01 2.28 24.06
N ASP A 246 -7.11 1.26 24.92
CA ASP A 246 -6.04 0.88 25.84
C ASP A 246 -4.99 0.00 25.15
N GLY A 247 -5.38 -0.70 24.08
CA GLY A 247 -4.49 -1.45 23.19
C GLY A 247 -3.52 -0.56 22.42
N VAL A 248 -2.36 -1.10 22.04
CA VAL A 248 -1.34 -0.34 21.30
C VAL A 248 -1.77 -0.11 19.85
N VAL A 249 -2.33 -1.14 19.22
CA VAL A 249 -2.85 -1.09 17.84
C VAL A 249 -4.26 -0.51 17.83
N GLY A 250 -5.10 -0.90 18.79
CA GLY A 250 -6.46 -0.41 18.96
C GLY A 250 -6.52 1.11 19.14
N ARG A 251 -5.62 1.71 19.93
CA ARG A 251 -5.51 3.16 20.05
C ARG A 251 -5.34 3.85 18.69
N TRP A 252 -4.47 3.34 17.83
CA TRP A 252 -4.31 3.89 16.48
C TRP A 252 -5.54 3.61 15.63
N PHE A 253 -6.02 2.37 15.60
CA PHE A 253 -7.17 1.94 14.81
C PHE A 253 -8.38 2.85 15.06
N TRP A 254 -8.79 2.98 16.31
CA TRP A 254 -9.97 3.78 16.65
C TRP A 254 -9.75 5.29 16.53
N SER A 255 -8.51 5.78 16.57
CA SER A 255 -8.24 7.21 16.33
C SER A 255 -8.61 7.65 14.92
N VAL A 256 -8.69 6.72 13.96
CA VAL A 256 -9.00 7.00 12.54
C VAL A 256 -10.28 6.31 12.05
N HIS A 257 -10.68 5.20 12.66
CA HIS A 257 -11.80 4.34 12.22
C HIS A 257 -13.05 4.44 13.07
N ASP A 258 -13.05 5.26 14.13
CA ASP A 258 -14.30 5.64 14.80
C ASP A 258 -14.88 6.91 14.15
N PRO A 259 -15.85 6.80 13.21
CA PRO A 259 -16.37 7.95 12.50
C PRO A 259 -17.03 8.96 13.44
N VAL A 260 -17.68 8.49 14.51
CA VAL A 260 -18.35 9.38 15.49
C VAL A 260 -17.30 10.20 16.23
N GLY A 261 -16.28 9.57 16.81
CA GLY A 261 -15.21 10.26 17.51
C GLY A 261 -14.34 11.14 16.60
N VAL A 262 -14.06 10.72 15.36
CA VAL A 262 -13.29 11.50 14.39
C VAL A 262 -14.04 12.77 13.98
N LEU A 263 -15.32 12.63 13.61
CA LEU A 263 -16.14 13.75 13.14
C LEU A 263 -16.53 14.69 14.29
N ALA A 264 -16.71 14.19 15.51
CA ALA A 264 -16.88 15.05 16.68
C ALA A 264 -15.66 15.96 16.92
N ARG A 265 -14.44 15.53 16.55
CA ARG A 265 -13.24 16.38 16.63
C ARG A 265 -13.17 17.39 15.50
N TRP A 266 -13.37 16.93 14.25
CA TRP A 266 -13.21 17.75 13.06
C TRP A 266 -14.37 18.71 12.79
N GLY A 267 -15.59 18.30 13.11
CA GLY A 267 -16.82 19.05 12.88
C GLY A 267 -17.27 19.91 14.05
N ARG A 268 -16.55 19.92 15.17
CA ARG A 268 -16.95 20.63 16.41
C ARG A 268 -17.33 22.09 16.18
N ASP A 269 -16.52 22.79 15.39
CA ASP A 269 -16.64 24.23 15.15
C ASP A 269 -17.18 24.53 13.73
N LEU A 270 -17.77 23.52 13.08
CA LEU A 270 -18.36 23.62 11.74
C LEU A 270 -19.87 23.35 11.81
N PRO A 271 -20.66 24.00 10.95
CA PRO A 271 -22.06 23.64 10.80
C PRO A 271 -22.17 22.24 10.16
N ALA A 272 -23.21 21.48 10.53
CA ALA A 272 -23.32 20.05 10.20
C ALA A 272 -23.36 19.79 8.69
N GLU A 273 -23.92 20.71 7.90
CA GLU A 273 -23.97 20.66 6.44
C GLU A 273 -22.60 20.77 5.76
N ARG A 274 -21.54 21.11 6.50
CA ARG A 274 -20.14 21.13 6.02
C ARG A 274 -19.34 19.92 6.46
N VAL A 275 -19.99 18.95 7.09
CA VAL A 275 -19.40 17.68 7.47
C VAL A 275 -20.05 16.59 6.61
N HIS A 276 -19.26 16.01 5.72
CA HIS A 276 -19.70 15.06 4.71
C HIS A 276 -19.20 13.65 5.05
N VAL A 277 -20.10 12.68 5.09
CA VAL A 277 -19.79 11.26 5.27
C VAL A 277 -20.12 10.52 3.99
N ILE A 278 -19.10 9.99 3.33
CA ILE A 278 -19.25 9.19 2.12
C ILE A 278 -19.13 7.73 2.50
N THR A 279 -20.16 6.92 2.26
CA THR A 279 -20.02 5.48 2.48
C THR A 279 -19.28 4.83 1.32
N VAL A 280 -18.38 3.90 1.64
CA VAL A 280 -17.72 3.07 0.64
C VAL A 280 -18.76 2.08 0.12
N PRO A 281 -18.93 1.96 -1.20
CA PRO A 281 -19.88 1.01 -1.77
C PRO A 281 -19.62 -0.43 -1.30
N PRO A 282 -20.67 -1.23 -1.07
CA PRO A 282 -20.52 -2.64 -0.73
C PRO A 282 -19.85 -3.41 -1.88
N ALA A 283 -19.30 -4.58 -1.57
CA ALA A 283 -18.69 -5.44 -2.56
C ALA A 283 -19.68 -5.80 -3.69
N GLY A 284 -19.24 -5.67 -4.95
CA GLY A 284 -20.07 -5.91 -6.13
C GLY A 284 -20.82 -4.69 -6.66
N ALA A 285 -20.77 -3.56 -5.97
CA ALA A 285 -21.25 -2.29 -6.49
C ALA A 285 -20.40 -1.78 -7.68
N ASP A 286 -20.94 -0.80 -8.40
CA ASP A 286 -20.25 -0.15 -9.52
C ASP A 286 -18.87 0.41 -9.08
N PRO A 287 -17.76 0.06 -9.77
CA PRO A 287 -16.42 0.52 -9.40
C PRO A 287 -16.24 2.04 -9.38
N GLY A 288 -17.02 2.79 -10.16
CA GLY A 288 -17.03 4.24 -10.22
C GLY A 288 -17.89 4.92 -9.15
N LEU A 289 -18.72 4.16 -8.39
CA LEU A 289 -19.67 4.74 -7.45
C LEU A 289 -19.00 5.53 -6.33
N LEU A 290 -17.84 5.09 -5.82
CA LEU A 290 -17.11 5.85 -4.80
C LEU A 290 -16.67 7.23 -5.32
N TRP A 291 -16.19 7.28 -6.57
CA TRP A 291 -15.85 8.55 -7.21
C TRP A 291 -17.10 9.40 -7.45
N ALA A 292 -18.21 8.81 -7.91
CA ALA A 292 -19.45 9.54 -8.12
C ALA A 292 -19.96 10.19 -6.83
N ARG A 293 -19.95 9.46 -5.71
CA ARG A 293 -20.30 9.99 -4.38
C ARG A 293 -19.36 11.14 -3.98
N PHE A 294 -18.06 11.00 -4.21
CA PHE A 294 -17.07 12.04 -3.88
C PHE A 294 -17.22 13.30 -4.76
N ALA A 295 -17.41 13.10 -6.07
CA ALA A 295 -17.58 14.16 -7.06
C ALA A 295 -18.80 15.04 -6.74
N ALA A 296 -19.90 14.42 -6.28
CA ALA A 296 -21.09 15.13 -5.84
C ALA A 296 -20.81 16.10 -4.67
N VAL A 297 -20.02 15.66 -3.67
CA VAL A 297 -19.67 16.50 -2.51
C VAL A 297 -18.82 17.71 -2.92
N ILE A 298 -17.85 17.52 -3.82
CA ILE A 298 -16.95 18.60 -4.26
C ILE A 298 -17.55 19.45 -5.40
N GLY A 299 -18.77 19.13 -5.86
CA GLY A 299 -19.50 19.89 -6.88
C GLY A 299 -18.96 19.75 -8.30
N VAL A 300 -18.45 18.57 -8.69
CA VAL A 300 -17.97 18.31 -10.05
C VAL A 300 -18.74 17.18 -10.71
N ASP A 301 -18.94 17.27 -12.03
CA ASP A 301 -19.48 16.16 -12.81
C ASP A 301 -18.51 14.95 -12.73
N PRO A 302 -18.96 13.77 -12.29
CA PRO A 302 -18.11 12.58 -12.21
C PRO A 302 -17.48 12.21 -13.55
N GLY A 303 -18.10 12.56 -14.69
CA GLY A 303 -17.60 12.37 -16.05
C GLY A 303 -16.28 13.10 -16.34
N VAL A 304 -15.98 14.20 -15.62
CA VAL A 304 -14.75 15.00 -15.82
C VAL A 304 -13.49 14.20 -15.52
N ALA A 305 -13.56 13.30 -14.54
CA ALA A 305 -12.45 12.42 -14.19
C ALA A 305 -12.66 10.97 -14.67
N ALA A 306 -13.81 10.66 -15.27
CA ALA A 306 -14.11 9.34 -15.80
C ALA A 306 -13.08 8.95 -16.88
N GLN A 307 -12.65 7.69 -16.88
CA GLN A 307 -11.71 7.17 -17.85
C GLN A 307 -12.46 6.79 -19.15
N PRO A 308 -12.03 7.25 -20.33
CA PRO A 308 -12.44 6.63 -21.58
C PRO A 308 -11.82 5.23 -21.66
N GLY A 309 -12.65 4.19 -21.58
CA GLY A 309 -12.24 2.79 -21.79
C GLY A 309 -11.62 2.12 -20.57
N GLY A 310 -12.47 1.64 -19.65
CA GLY A 310 -12.43 0.34 -18.92
C GLY A 310 -11.16 -0.23 -18.27
N ASP A 311 -10.00 0.39 -18.41
CA ASP A 311 -8.72 -0.07 -17.87
C ASP A 311 -8.14 1.15 -17.11
N ASP A 312 -8.54 1.41 -15.87
CA ASP A 312 -8.11 0.49 -14.83
C ASP A 312 -6.65 0.68 -14.44
N GLY A 313 -5.90 1.62 -15.05
CA GLY A 313 -4.45 1.78 -14.79
C GLY A 313 -4.04 1.88 -13.31
N VAL A 314 -5.00 2.05 -12.41
CA VAL A 314 -4.95 1.61 -11.00
C VAL A 314 -5.00 0.08 -10.93
N ARG A 315 -3.83 -0.58 -10.98
CA ARG A 315 -3.73 -2.04 -10.76
C ARG A 315 -4.66 -2.47 -9.63
N PRO A 316 -5.55 -3.47 -9.83
CA PRO A 316 -6.40 -3.96 -8.76
C PRO A 316 -5.48 -4.37 -7.61
N ASN A 317 -5.68 -3.75 -6.44
CA ASN A 317 -4.86 -4.00 -5.27
C ASN A 317 -5.26 -5.36 -4.70
N ALA A 318 -4.79 -6.42 -5.37
CA ALA A 318 -5.08 -7.79 -5.02
C ALA A 318 -4.71 -8.00 -3.55
N SER A 319 -5.72 -8.34 -2.76
CA SER A 319 -5.53 -8.68 -1.35
C SER A 319 -4.90 -10.06 -1.25
N LEU A 320 -4.08 -10.27 -0.24
CA LEU A 320 -3.49 -11.56 0.05
C LEU A 320 -4.59 -12.51 0.55
N GLY A 321 -4.49 -13.78 0.19
CA GLY A 321 -5.27 -14.82 0.87
C GLY A 321 -4.71 -15.11 2.26
N SER A 322 -5.40 -16.01 2.95
CA SER A 322 -5.10 -16.42 4.32
C SER A 322 -3.70 -17.01 4.44
N ALA A 323 -3.35 -17.93 3.54
CA ALA A 323 -2.02 -18.55 3.54
C ALA A 323 -0.91 -17.54 3.22
N GLU A 324 -1.13 -16.64 2.26
CA GLU A 324 -0.15 -15.64 1.86
C GLU A 324 0.14 -14.62 2.96
N VAL A 325 -0.89 -14.12 3.65
CA VAL A 325 -0.70 -13.15 4.74
C VAL A 325 -0.07 -13.80 5.97
N THR A 326 -0.42 -15.06 6.28
CA THR A 326 0.22 -15.82 7.37
C THR A 326 1.68 -16.07 7.07
N PHE A 327 2.02 -16.49 5.84
CA PHE A 327 3.41 -16.66 5.44
C PHE A 327 4.20 -15.35 5.54
N LEU A 328 3.64 -14.23 5.06
CA LEU A 328 4.27 -12.91 5.16
C LEU A 328 4.52 -12.50 6.62
N ARG A 329 3.55 -12.75 7.50
CA ARG A 329 3.67 -12.50 8.95
C ARG A 329 4.83 -13.28 9.58
N LEU A 330 4.97 -14.56 9.22
CA LEU A 330 6.08 -15.41 9.68
C LEU A 330 7.43 -14.91 9.14
N VAL A 331 7.48 -14.44 7.89
CA VAL A 331 8.68 -13.80 7.32
C VAL A 331 9.04 -12.53 8.09
N ASN A 332 8.06 -11.68 8.43
CA ASN A 332 8.31 -10.47 9.23
C ASN A 332 8.87 -10.81 10.62
N ALA A 333 8.28 -11.78 11.31
CA ALA A 333 8.79 -12.26 12.60
C ALA A 333 10.25 -12.73 12.48
N GLN A 334 10.56 -13.47 11.41
CA GLN A 334 11.90 -13.96 11.14
C GLN A 334 12.91 -12.84 10.79
N LEU A 335 12.47 -11.76 10.14
CA LEU A 335 13.29 -10.59 9.83
C LEU A 335 13.52 -9.69 11.06
N GLY A 336 12.55 -9.58 11.95
CA GLY A 336 12.65 -8.78 13.18
C GLY A 336 13.66 -9.33 14.21
N GLY A 337 13.97 -10.63 14.16
CA GLY A 337 14.90 -11.29 15.08
C GLY A 337 16.36 -11.39 14.63
N ARG A 338 16.81 -10.67 13.58
CA ARG A 338 18.17 -10.79 13.03
C ARG A 338 19.00 -9.49 13.13
N ASP A 339 20.29 -9.64 13.41
CA ASP A 339 21.29 -8.59 13.16
C ASP A 339 21.35 -8.27 11.66
N GLY A 340 21.21 -7.00 11.29
CA GLY A 340 21.09 -6.58 9.88
C GLY A 340 19.65 -6.50 9.35
N ALA A 341 18.70 -6.15 10.22
CA ALA A 341 17.33 -5.84 9.84
C ALA A 341 17.25 -4.87 8.66
N LEU A 342 16.25 -5.09 7.78
CA LEU A 342 16.01 -4.21 6.64
C LEU A 342 15.73 -2.78 7.12
N THR A 343 16.33 -1.79 6.47
CA THR A 343 15.92 -0.40 6.66
C THR A 343 14.46 -0.20 6.26
N PRO A 344 13.74 0.82 6.74
CA PRO A 344 12.35 1.08 6.33
C PRO A 344 12.17 1.16 4.80
N THR A 345 13.14 1.76 4.11
CA THR A 345 13.16 1.84 2.63
C THR A 345 13.34 0.48 1.99
N GLU A 346 14.25 -0.36 2.49
CA GLU A 346 14.44 -1.73 1.98
C GLU A 346 13.22 -2.61 2.26
N HIS A 347 12.58 -2.46 3.42
CA HIS A 347 11.35 -3.16 3.75
C HIS A 347 10.22 -2.78 2.79
N ALA A 348 10.01 -1.48 2.56
CA ALA A 348 9.01 -0.99 1.61
C ALA A 348 9.26 -1.52 0.18
N ALA A 349 10.52 -1.56 -0.26
CA ALA A 349 10.88 -2.03 -1.59
C ALA A 349 10.78 -3.56 -1.74
N HIS A 350 11.30 -4.33 -0.78
CA HIS A 350 11.49 -5.77 -0.92
C HIS A 350 10.35 -6.59 -0.30
N VAL A 351 9.85 -6.19 0.86
CA VAL A 351 8.77 -6.92 1.54
C VAL A 351 7.42 -6.45 1.02
N LYS A 352 7.12 -5.16 1.12
CA LYS A 352 5.81 -4.63 0.71
C LYS A 352 5.62 -4.69 -0.81
N SER A 353 6.52 -4.07 -1.57
CA SER A 353 6.31 -3.90 -3.02
C SER A 353 6.60 -5.17 -3.81
N LEU A 354 7.69 -5.88 -3.50
CA LEU A 354 8.07 -7.08 -4.24
C LEU A 354 7.36 -8.33 -3.70
N LEU A 355 7.64 -8.74 -2.46
CA LEU A 355 7.08 -9.99 -1.93
C LEU A 355 5.56 -9.93 -1.86
N ALA A 356 4.98 -8.97 -1.13
CA ALA A 356 3.54 -8.93 -0.91
C ALA A 356 2.75 -8.57 -2.19
N GLN A 357 3.09 -7.46 -2.85
CA GLN A 357 2.28 -6.94 -3.96
C GLN A 357 2.55 -7.56 -5.34
N GLN A 358 3.74 -8.10 -5.59
CA GLN A 358 4.06 -8.68 -6.91
C GLN A 358 4.11 -10.21 -6.90
N VAL A 359 4.65 -10.81 -5.83
CA VAL A 359 4.81 -12.27 -5.76
C VAL A 359 3.57 -12.93 -5.14
N LEU A 360 3.20 -12.55 -3.92
CA LEU A 360 2.12 -13.20 -3.18
C LEU A 360 0.74 -12.83 -3.71
N ALA A 361 0.49 -11.55 -4.00
CA ALA A 361 -0.80 -11.10 -4.52
C ALA A 361 -1.12 -11.61 -5.94
N GLY A 362 -0.13 -12.13 -6.67
CA GLY A 362 -0.30 -12.73 -8.00
C GLY A 362 -0.57 -14.23 -7.97
N ARG A 363 -0.65 -14.85 -6.79
CA ARG A 363 -0.94 -16.29 -6.65
C ARG A 363 -2.41 -16.56 -7.01
N SER A 364 -2.64 -17.64 -7.74
CA SER A 364 -3.97 -18.18 -8.00
C SER A 364 -4.44 -19.05 -6.83
N GLY A 365 -5.75 -19.13 -6.59
CA GLY A 365 -6.32 -20.03 -5.58
C GLY A 365 -6.25 -19.50 -4.14
N SER A 366 -5.92 -18.22 -3.94
CA SER A 366 -5.86 -17.62 -2.61
C SER A 366 -7.24 -17.60 -1.91
N THR A 367 -7.34 -18.30 -0.78
CA THR A 367 -8.53 -18.33 0.06
C THR A 367 -8.68 -17.02 0.83
N ARG A 368 -9.84 -16.36 0.72
CA ARG A 368 -10.16 -15.14 1.49
C ARG A 368 -10.34 -15.47 2.97
N TYR A 369 -10.18 -14.47 3.83
CA TYR A 369 -10.44 -14.57 5.25
C TYR A 369 -11.21 -13.35 5.75
N ALA A 370 -11.87 -13.51 6.88
CA ALA A 370 -12.52 -12.45 7.65
C ALA A 370 -12.34 -12.74 9.14
N PRO A 371 -12.73 -11.82 10.05
CA PRO A 371 -12.70 -12.10 11.48
C PRO A 371 -13.47 -13.39 11.84
N PRO A 372 -13.08 -14.08 12.93
CA PRO A 372 -13.78 -15.27 13.40
C PRO A 372 -15.29 -15.02 13.63
N PRO A 373 -16.19 -15.96 13.25
CA PRO A 373 -17.65 -15.74 13.30
C PRO A 373 -18.21 -15.38 14.68
N ASP A 374 -17.59 -15.86 15.76
CA ASP A 374 -17.94 -15.53 17.15
C ASP A 374 -17.74 -14.05 17.49
N ARG A 375 -16.90 -13.34 16.74
CA ARG A 375 -16.72 -11.88 16.88
C ARG A 375 -17.81 -11.06 16.19
N PHE A 376 -18.63 -11.67 15.34
CA PHE A 376 -19.66 -10.96 14.57
C PHE A 376 -20.65 -10.18 15.44
N PRO A 377 -21.26 -10.73 16.51
CA PRO A 377 -22.20 -9.98 17.35
C PRO A 377 -21.60 -8.71 17.96
N LEU A 378 -20.34 -8.76 18.39
CA LEU A 378 -19.63 -7.60 18.93
C LEU A 378 -19.40 -6.54 17.85
N VAL A 379 -18.87 -6.94 16.69
CA VAL A 379 -18.57 -6.01 15.58
C VAL A 379 -19.85 -5.39 15.01
N HIS A 380 -20.91 -6.19 14.87
CA HIS A 380 -22.22 -5.72 14.44
C HIS A 380 -22.77 -4.66 15.41
N GLY A 381 -22.78 -4.94 16.71
CA GLY A 381 -23.25 -3.98 17.71
C GLY A 381 -22.44 -2.68 17.77
N LEU A 382 -21.12 -2.73 17.50
CA LEU A 382 -20.29 -1.53 17.35
C LEU A 382 -20.66 -0.74 16.09
N ALA A 383 -20.82 -1.42 14.96
CA ALA A 383 -21.20 -0.78 13.70
C ALA A 383 -22.60 -0.15 13.76
N GLU A 384 -23.56 -0.79 14.42
CA GLU A 384 -24.90 -0.23 14.66
C GLU A 384 -24.84 1.05 15.52
N LYS A 385 -24.03 1.06 16.57
CA LYS A 385 -23.81 2.26 17.40
C LYS A 385 -23.19 3.40 16.60
N GLN A 386 -22.19 3.11 15.76
CA GLN A 386 -21.58 4.11 14.89
C GLN A 386 -22.58 4.64 13.86
N ALA A 387 -23.35 3.76 13.23
CA ALA A 387 -24.41 4.12 12.30
C ALA A 387 -25.49 5.00 12.95
N ALA A 388 -25.94 4.65 14.16
CA ALA A 388 -26.90 5.45 14.92
C ALA A 388 -26.32 6.83 15.28
N GLY A 389 -25.06 6.89 15.73
CA GLY A 389 -24.36 8.13 16.01
C GLY A 389 -24.31 9.07 14.79
N LEU A 390 -23.95 8.53 13.63
CA LEU A 390 -23.92 9.29 12.37
C LEU A 390 -25.30 9.82 11.97
N ARG A 391 -26.35 8.99 12.07
CA ARG A 391 -27.74 9.43 11.78
C ARG A 391 -28.18 10.56 12.71
N SER A 392 -27.78 10.51 13.98
CA SER A 392 -28.16 11.53 14.97
C SER A 392 -27.38 12.85 14.83
N ALA A 393 -26.23 12.84 14.17
CA ALA A 393 -25.33 14.00 14.10
C ALA A 393 -25.76 15.08 13.09
N GLY A 394 -26.70 14.76 12.18
CA GLY A 394 -27.21 15.71 11.18
C GLY A 394 -26.21 16.06 10.06
N TYR A 395 -25.15 15.28 9.90
CA TYR A 395 -24.15 15.43 8.85
C TYR A 395 -24.73 15.12 7.46
N ASP A 396 -24.11 15.66 6.42
CA ASP A 396 -24.42 15.30 5.04
C ASP A 396 -23.89 13.89 4.73
N VAL A 397 -24.78 12.92 4.52
CA VAL A 397 -24.41 11.54 4.21
C VAL A 397 -24.64 11.26 2.74
N VAL A 398 -23.58 10.88 2.03
CA VAL A 398 -23.62 10.49 0.62
C VAL A 398 -23.45 8.98 0.48
N GLY A 399 -24.57 8.31 0.24
CA GLY A 399 -24.72 6.86 0.28
C GLY A 399 -25.69 6.42 1.37
N ASP A 400 -25.65 5.16 1.79
CA ASP A 400 -26.48 4.65 2.88
C ASP A 400 -25.62 4.29 4.09
N VAL A 401 -25.96 4.80 5.28
CA VAL A 401 -25.31 4.44 6.54
C VAL A 401 -25.46 2.94 6.84
N ALA A 402 -26.49 2.28 6.30
CA ALA A 402 -26.62 0.83 6.37
C ALA A 402 -25.43 0.10 5.71
N ASP A 403 -24.72 0.72 4.75
CA ASP A 403 -23.48 0.18 4.14
C ASP A 403 -22.38 -0.04 5.20
N LEU A 404 -22.47 0.61 6.37
CA LEU A 404 -21.50 0.47 7.47
C LEU A 404 -21.78 -0.72 8.40
N VAL A 405 -23.01 -1.23 8.39
CA VAL A 405 -23.42 -2.34 9.26
C VAL A 405 -23.17 -3.65 8.51
N PRO A 406 -22.22 -4.49 8.96
CA PRO A 406 -21.88 -5.70 8.24
C PRO A 406 -23.03 -6.71 8.31
N THR A 407 -23.29 -7.38 7.20
CA THR A 407 -24.26 -8.48 7.16
C THR A 407 -23.64 -9.78 7.68
N PRO A 408 -24.45 -10.69 8.26
CA PRO A 408 -23.95 -11.98 8.71
C PRO A 408 -23.23 -12.73 7.58
N PRO A 409 -22.09 -13.38 7.87
CA PRO A 409 -21.43 -14.22 6.88
C PRO A 409 -22.40 -15.29 6.36
N SER A 410 -22.60 -15.37 5.05
CA SER A 410 -23.42 -16.42 4.45
C SER A 410 -22.82 -17.81 4.75
N GLU A 411 -23.63 -18.87 4.80
CA GLU A 411 -23.12 -20.23 5.09
C GLU A 411 -22.03 -20.70 4.10
N GLY A 412 -22.02 -20.20 2.87
CA GLY A 412 -20.96 -20.44 1.87
C GLY A 412 -19.62 -19.77 2.19
N SER A 413 -19.61 -18.80 3.11
CA SER A 413 -18.42 -18.12 3.65
C SER A 413 -17.60 -19.01 4.58
N ARG A 414 -18.10 -20.20 4.94
CA ARG A 414 -17.39 -21.24 5.73
C ARG A 414 -16.11 -21.77 5.05
N ARG A 415 -15.84 -21.41 3.80
CA ARG A 415 -14.56 -21.68 3.11
C ARG A 415 -13.44 -20.67 3.43
N GLN A 416 -13.64 -19.80 4.41
CA GLN A 416 -12.59 -18.90 4.87
C GLN A 416 -11.74 -19.61 5.92
N THR A 417 -10.50 -19.98 5.56
CA THR A 417 -9.51 -20.46 6.53
C THR A 417 -9.03 -19.28 7.37
N PRO A 418 -9.18 -19.27 8.71
CA PRO A 418 -8.60 -18.23 9.54
C PRO A 418 -7.08 -18.18 9.35
N PRO A 419 -6.45 -17.00 9.22
CA PRO A 419 -5.00 -16.89 9.03
C PRO A 419 -4.17 -17.61 10.10
N ASP A 420 -4.67 -17.65 11.34
CA ASP A 420 -3.97 -18.30 12.44
C ASP A 420 -4.12 -19.83 12.45
N GLN A 421 -4.95 -20.38 11.56
CA GLN A 421 -5.19 -21.81 11.39
C GLN A 421 -4.74 -22.34 10.01
N THR A 422 -3.99 -21.53 9.25
CA THR A 422 -3.40 -21.99 7.98
C THR A 422 -2.54 -23.23 8.20
N SER A 423 -2.78 -24.27 7.41
CA SER A 423 -2.04 -25.52 7.53
C SER A 423 -0.57 -25.37 7.10
N PRO A 424 0.34 -26.20 7.63
CA PRO A 424 1.72 -26.23 7.17
C PRO A 424 1.85 -26.50 5.67
N ASP A 425 1.00 -27.33 5.07
CA ASP A 425 1.00 -27.66 3.64
C ASP A 425 0.73 -26.42 2.77
N GLU A 426 -0.31 -25.65 3.11
CA GLU A 426 -0.61 -24.38 2.43
C GLU A 426 0.58 -23.40 2.54
N LEU A 427 1.25 -23.36 3.68
CA LEU A 427 2.44 -22.52 3.88
C LEU A 427 3.65 -22.99 3.07
N VAL A 428 3.80 -24.30 2.85
CA VAL A 428 4.83 -24.85 1.95
C VAL A 428 4.60 -24.36 0.52
N GLU A 429 3.37 -24.47 0.01
CA GLU A 429 3.04 -23.99 -1.33
C GLU A 429 3.29 -22.50 -1.51
N VAL A 430 2.89 -21.67 -0.53
CA VAL A 430 3.19 -20.24 -0.52
C VAL A 430 4.69 -19.99 -0.48
N GLY A 431 5.43 -20.75 0.34
CA GLY A 431 6.87 -20.63 0.46
C GLY A 431 7.61 -20.93 -0.84
N LEU A 432 7.20 -21.98 -1.57
CA LEU A 432 7.77 -22.35 -2.86
C LEU A 432 7.59 -21.23 -3.89
N ASP A 433 6.39 -20.68 -4.01
CA ASP A 433 6.12 -19.56 -4.92
C ASP A 433 6.84 -18.28 -4.52
N ALA A 434 6.91 -17.99 -3.22
CA ALA A 434 7.65 -16.85 -2.70
C ALA A 434 9.13 -16.91 -3.10
N VAL A 435 9.78 -18.06 -2.84
CA VAL A 435 11.18 -18.29 -3.20
C VAL A 435 11.37 -18.22 -4.71
N ALA A 436 10.52 -18.90 -5.49
CA ALA A 436 10.60 -18.89 -6.96
C ALA A 436 10.42 -17.47 -7.53
N GLY A 437 9.47 -16.69 -6.99
CA GLY A 437 9.23 -15.30 -7.37
C GLY A 437 10.43 -14.40 -7.08
N LEU A 438 11.02 -14.51 -5.88
CA LEU A 438 12.20 -13.73 -5.50
C LEU A 438 13.44 -14.09 -6.32
N VAL A 439 13.66 -15.38 -6.61
CA VAL A 439 14.76 -15.85 -7.45
C VAL A 439 14.60 -15.32 -8.88
N ARG A 440 13.41 -15.43 -9.48
CA ARG A 440 13.13 -14.86 -10.82
C ARG A 440 13.43 -13.36 -10.84
N ARG A 441 13.05 -12.62 -9.81
CA ARG A 441 13.36 -11.19 -9.70
C ARG A 441 14.85 -10.91 -9.59
N ALA A 442 15.58 -11.70 -8.79
CA ALA A 442 17.03 -11.56 -8.66
C ALA A 442 17.77 -11.82 -9.98
N VAL A 443 17.31 -12.81 -10.77
CA VAL A 443 17.83 -13.09 -12.12
C VAL A 443 17.52 -11.92 -13.06
N GLN A 444 16.28 -11.45 -13.10
CA GLN A 444 15.87 -10.31 -13.93
C GLN A 444 16.70 -9.05 -13.63
N MET A 445 17.01 -8.77 -12.36
CA MET A 445 17.88 -7.66 -12.01
C MET A 445 19.30 -7.81 -12.56
N ARG A 446 19.82 -9.04 -12.64
CA ARG A 446 21.15 -9.29 -13.22
C ARG A 446 21.16 -9.16 -14.73
N THR A 447 20.10 -9.60 -15.41
CA THR A 447 19.99 -9.51 -16.88
C THR A 447 19.81 -8.07 -17.35
N VAL A 448 18.94 -7.29 -16.70
CA VAL A 448 18.73 -5.86 -16.99
C VAL A 448 20.02 -5.04 -16.77
N HIS A 449 20.85 -5.44 -15.80
CA HIS A 449 22.16 -4.84 -15.55
C HIS A 449 23.32 -5.55 -16.30
N GLY A 450 23.05 -6.19 -17.44
CA GLY A 450 24.08 -6.61 -18.40
C GLY A 450 25.02 -7.72 -17.93
N LEU A 451 24.68 -8.51 -16.90
CA LEU A 451 25.50 -9.64 -16.44
C LEU A 451 25.23 -10.94 -17.20
N GLY A 452 24.50 -10.89 -18.33
CA GLY A 452 24.17 -12.03 -19.20
C GLY A 452 25.26 -12.44 -20.20
N GLY A 453 26.51 -12.03 -20.00
CA GLY A 453 27.63 -12.53 -20.79
C GLY A 453 28.05 -13.91 -20.31
N ALA A 454 28.09 -14.89 -21.23
CA ALA A 454 28.45 -16.28 -21.00
C ALA A 454 29.65 -16.46 -20.05
N PRO A 455 29.66 -17.50 -19.19
CA PRO A 455 30.75 -17.71 -18.26
C PRO A 455 32.02 -18.08 -19.03
N ARG A 456 32.97 -17.14 -19.13
CA ARG A 456 34.37 -17.52 -19.34
C ARG A 456 34.82 -18.27 -18.10
N ALA A 457 35.03 -19.57 -18.27
CA ALA A 457 35.59 -20.49 -17.29
C ALA A 457 36.84 -19.86 -16.64
N ARG A 458 36.69 -19.37 -15.41
CA ARG A 458 37.81 -19.14 -14.51
C ARG A 458 37.41 -19.78 -13.18
N GLN A 459 38.00 -20.94 -12.93
CA GLN A 459 37.96 -21.62 -11.64
C GLN A 459 38.48 -20.64 -10.56
N GLN A 460 37.56 -19.94 -9.90
CA GLN A 460 37.85 -19.28 -8.63
C GLN A 460 36.91 -19.85 -7.58
N ARG A 461 37.52 -20.34 -6.51
CA ARG A 461 36.86 -20.89 -5.31
C ARG A 461 35.73 -19.96 -4.87
N PRO A 462 34.54 -20.48 -4.53
CA PRO A 462 33.39 -19.63 -4.19
C PRO A 462 33.57 -19.03 -2.79
N SER A 463 34.05 -17.80 -2.70
CA SER A 463 33.90 -16.93 -1.53
C SER A 463 32.88 -15.84 -1.86
N GLY A 464 31.64 -15.98 -1.37
CA GLY A 464 30.57 -15.01 -1.60
C GLY A 464 29.15 -15.56 -1.46
N PRO A 465 28.12 -14.79 -1.89
CA PRO A 465 26.69 -15.13 -1.73
C PRO A 465 26.30 -16.51 -2.27
N ARG A 466 27.02 -17.02 -3.29
CA ARG A 466 26.88 -18.39 -3.81
C ARG A 466 27.24 -19.47 -2.78
N ALA A 467 28.26 -19.24 -1.95
CA ALA A 467 28.63 -20.15 -0.87
C ALA A 467 27.60 -20.12 0.28
N ARG A 468 26.98 -18.96 0.54
CA ARG A 468 25.93 -18.81 1.55
C ARG A 468 24.59 -19.39 1.10
N LEU A 469 24.19 -19.21 -0.16
CA LEU A 469 23.03 -19.90 -0.75
C LEU A 469 23.24 -21.41 -0.81
N ARG A 470 24.45 -21.89 -1.16
CA ARG A 470 24.80 -23.31 -1.04
C ARG A 470 24.79 -23.79 0.40
N ALA A 471 25.15 -22.95 1.37
CA ALA A 471 25.06 -23.28 2.79
C ALA A 471 23.60 -23.32 3.28
N VAL A 472 22.71 -22.46 2.78
CA VAL A 472 21.26 -22.50 3.05
C VAL A 472 20.64 -23.74 2.40
N ALA A 473 20.94 -24.03 1.13
CA ALA A 473 20.50 -25.24 0.45
C ALA A 473 21.04 -26.51 1.13
N LYS A 474 22.33 -26.53 1.54
CA LYS A 474 22.90 -27.62 2.36
C LYS A 474 22.33 -27.68 3.76
N SER A 475 21.90 -26.57 4.34
CA SER A 475 21.24 -26.53 5.66
C SER A 475 19.85 -27.13 5.56
N VAL A 476 19.07 -26.74 4.55
CA VAL A 476 17.77 -27.35 4.21
C VAL A 476 17.94 -28.85 3.94
N LEU A 477 18.89 -29.25 3.10
CA LEU A 477 19.20 -30.67 2.84
C LEU A 477 19.68 -31.42 4.09
N ARG A 478 20.45 -30.79 4.99
CA ARG A 478 20.85 -31.41 6.27
C ARG A 478 19.69 -31.52 7.24
N THR A 479 18.76 -30.57 7.26
CA THR A 479 17.55 -30.65 8.08
C THR A 479 16.63 -31.75 7.57
N VAL A 480 16.46 -31.87 6.25
CA VAL A 480 15.75 -32.98 5.60
C VAL A 480 16.42 -34.33 5.92
N ASN A 481 17.74 -34.45 5.79
CA ASN A 481 18.46 -35.69 6.10
C ASN A 481 18.54 -36.02 7.60
N LYS A 482 18.52 -35.03 8.49
CA LYS A 482 18.47 -35.27 9.94
C LYS A 482 17.10 -35.75 10.41
N GLY A 483 16.01 -35.29 9.79
CA GLY A 483 14.67 -35.81 10.04
C GLY A 483 14.52 -37.26 9.59
N ALA A 484 15.15 -37.62 8.46
CA ALA A 484 15.17 -38.98 7.94
C ALA A 484 16.00 -39.97 8.79
N GLY A 485 17.01 -39.49 9.52
CA GLY A 485 17.87 -40.33 10.36
C GLY A 485 17.37 -40.61 11.79
N SER A 486 16.30 -39.95 12.23
CA SER A 486 15.71 -40.12 13.58
C SER A 486 14.48 -41.06 13.60
N GLN A 487 14.13 -41.68 12.47
CA GLN A 487 13.05 -42.67 12.37
C GLN A 487 13.53 -44.05 11.86
N GLN A 488 14.83 -44.35 11.96
CA GLN A 488 15.36 -45.70 11.75
C GLN A 488 15.70 -46.39 13.05
#